data_AF-A0A9D2DLK7-F1
#
_entry.id   AF-A0A9D2DLK7-F1
#
_cell.length_a   1.000
_cell.length_b   1.000
_cell.length_c   1.000
_cell.angle_alpha   90.00
_cell.angle_beta   90.00
_cell.angle_gamma   90.00
#
_symmetry.space_group_name_H-M   'P 1'
#
loop_
_entity.id
_entity.type
_entity.pdbx_description
1 polymer ?
#
loop_
_entity_poly.entity_id
_entity_poly.type
_entity_poly.pdbx_seq_one_letter_code
_entity_poly.pdbx_strand_id
1 'polypeptide(L)'
;MKRVLSWAPAALCLLCAFVPVCSRVAAAAGCDFVLRSGEGFLAAVTALMLLTALALWRVKPPFGRGAALCAALLPCLTVAGGFRLLAMGEAPAVVLPLLAVQAVCAALILVRGVRTGGGRALSAVPACLLALLLLGGMGLYAPFSPLLPEHTVVREIPSPQGRFLAQMVDDSQGALGGSTIVQVREPGRDVDLLVGRLEKRPVQLYRGEWGRAEALALRWEGEGALWIDGVAYAVG
;
A
#
# COMPACT_ATOMS: atom_id res chain seq x y z
N MET A 1 18.33 28.37 3.50
CA MET A 1 16.94 27.98 3.14
C MET A 1 16.77 27.68 1.65
N LYS A 2 17.08 28.59 0.71
CA LYS A 2 16.87 28.38 -0.74
C LYS A 2 17.54 27.12 -1.31
N ARG A 3 18.78 26.82 -0.88
CA ARG A 3 19.51 25.60 -1.29
C ARG A 3 18.85 24.32 -0.77
N VAL A 4 18.36 24.29 0.47
CA VAL A 4 17.69 23.08 1.00
C VAL A 4 16.39 22.81 0.24
N LEU A 5 15.64 23.88 -0.05
CA LEU A 5 14.35 23.78 -0.73
C LEU A 5 14.47 23.36 -2.21
N SER A 6 15.63 23.55 -2.85
CA SER A 6 15.86 23.04 -4.21
C SER A 6 16.05 21.52 -4.29
N TRP A 7 16.45 20.87 -3.18
CA TRP A 7 16.60 19.41 -3.11
C TRP A 7 15.34 18.72 -2.57
N ALA A 8 14.38 19.47 -2.02
CA ALA A 8 13.17 18.93 -1.41
C ALA A 8 12.35 18.01 -2.36
N PRO A 9 12.14 18.33 -3.66
CA PRO A 9 11.43 17.44 -4.56
C PRO A 9 12.12 16.08 -4.74
N ALA A 10 13.45 16.06 -4.77
CA ALA A 10 14.22 14.82 -4.90
C ALA A 10 14.11 13.95 -3.64
N ALA A 11 14.22 14.56 -2.45
CA ALA A 11 14.02 13.86 -1.19
C ALA A 11 12.61 13.29 -1.06
N LEU A 12 11.58 14.06 -1.42
CA LEU A 12 10.19 13.60 -1.42
C LEU A 12 9.95 12.46 -2.42
N CYS A 13 10.55 12.52 -3.61
CA CYS A 13 10.50 11.43 -4.58
C CYS A 13 11.06 10.12 -4.00
N LEU A 14 12.22 10.18 -3.34
CA LEU A 14 12.83 9.00 -2.73
C LEU A 14 11.94 8.41 -1.63
N LEU A 15 11.34 9.26 -0.80
CA LEU A 15 10.41 8.84 0.24
C LEU A 15 9.14 8.19 -0.36
N CYS A 16 8.53 8.79 -1.37
CA CYS A 16 7.35 8.20 -2.03
C CYS A 16 7.67 6.92 -2.80
N ALA A 17 8.88 6.79 -3.34
CA ALA A 17 9.34 5.59 -4.02
C ALA A 17 9.71 4.45 -3.06
N PHE A 18 9.96 4.74 -1.78
CA PHE A 18 10.47 3.77 -0.81
C PHE A 18 9.59 2.51 -0.73
N VAL A 19 8.31 2.66 -0.39
CA VAL A 19 7.36 1.55 -0.24
C VAL A 19 7.20 0.74 -1.54
N PRO A 20 6.90 1.34 -2.71
CA PRO A 20 6.76 0.57 -3.94
C PRO A 20 8.06 -0.12 -4.35
N VAL A 21 9.23 0.49 -4.13
CA VAL A 21 10.52 -0.16 -4.43
C VAL A 21 10.78 -1.32 -3.48
N CYS A 22 10.68 -1.13 -2.17
CA CYS A 22 10.88 -2.19 -1.17
C CYS A 22 9.95 -3.38 -1.40
N SER A 23 8.67 -3.13 -1.71
CA SER A 23 7.71 -4.20 -2.00
C SER A 23 8.08 -5.01 -3.26
N ARG A 24 8.61 -4.37 -4.31
CA ARG A 24 9.05 -5.05 -5.53
C ARG A 24 10.32 -5.85 -5.32
N VAL A 25 11.26 -5.31 -4.55
CA VAL A 25 12.50 -6.00 -4.18
C VAL A 25 12.18 -7.23 -3.32
N ALA A 26 11.31 -7.08 -2.31
CA ALA A 26 10.85 -8.20 -1.49
C ALA A 26 10.15 -9.27 -2.33
N ALA A 27 9.25 -8.86 -3.23
CA ALA A 27 8.54 -9.79 -4.11
C ALA A 27 9.50 -10.59 -5.01
N ALA A 28 10.58 -9.97 -5.50
CA ALA A 28 11.60 -10.66 -6.27
C ALA A 28 12.40 -11.68 -5.45
N ALA A 29 12.46 -11.50 -4.13
CA ALA A 29 13.05 -12.43 -3.18
C ALA A 29 12.06 -13.50 -2.66
N GLY A 30 10.80 -13.50 -3.13
CA GLY A 30 9.76 -14.43 -2.64
C GLY A 30 9.15 -14.04 -1.29
N CYS A 31 9.39 -12.82 -0.82
CA CYS A 31 8.86 -12.27 0.43
C CYS A 31 7.87 -11.13 0.14
N ASP A 32 7.10 -10.76 1.15
CA ASP A 32 6.34 -9.52 1.17
C ASP A 32 6.96 -8.53 2.14
N PHE A 33 6.93 -7.24 1.79
CA PHE A 33 7.39 -6.17 2.66
C PHE A 33 6.20 -5.52 3.33
N VAL A 34 6.19 -5.52 4.66
CA VAL A 34 5.13 -4.92 5.48
C VAL A 34 5.74 -3.77 6.28
N LEU A 35 5.13 -2.59 6.23
CA LEU A 35 5.55 -1.47 7.08
C LEU A 35 5.15 -1.70 8.53
N ARG A 36 5.98 -1.23 9.45
CA ARG A 36 5.67 -1.31 10.88
C ARG A 36 4.49 -0.42 11.28
N SER A 37 4.33 0.70 10.58
CA SER A 37 3.18 1.61 10.67
C SER A 37 3.01 2.30 9.32
N GLY A 38 2.11 1.77 8.47
CA GLY A 38 1.83 2.38 7.17
C GLY A 38 1.19 3.76 7.32
N GLU A 39 0.25 3.90 8.25
CA GLU A 39 -0.40 5.18 8.57
C GLU A 39 0.60 6.25 9.05
N GLY A 40 1.50 5.89 9.97
CA GLY A 40 2.50 6.81 10.52
C GLY A 40 3.49 7.28 9.46
N PHE A 41 3.93 6.36 8.59
CA PHE A 41 4.77 6.69 7.44
C PHE A 41 4.05 7.64 6.48
N LEU A 42 2.80 7.33 6.12
CA LEU A 42 2.01 8.14 5.20
C LEU A 42 1.74 9.54 5.78
N ALA A 43 1.40 9.65 7.06
CA ALA A 43 1.21 10.91 7.75
C ALA A 43 2.50 11.76 7.76
N ALA A 44 3.66 11.16 8.04
CA ALA A 44 4.95 11.84 8.02
C ALA A 44 5.31 12.39 6.62
N VAL A 45 5.13 11.59 5.58
CA VAL A 45 5.36 12.02 4.18
C VAL A 45 4.38 13.15 3.81
N THR A 46 3.12 13.05 4.23
CA THR A 46 2.11 14.09 3.99
C THR A 46 2.48 15.41 4.64
N ALA A 47 2.90 15.38 5.91
CA ALA A 47 3.36 16.57 6.63
C ALA A 47 4.56 17.22 5.93
N LEU A 48 5.54 16.43 5.48
CA LEU A 48 6.71 16.94 4.77
C LEU A 48 6.35 17.55 3.40
N MET A 49 5.40 16.94 2.67
CA MET A 49 4.88 17.50 1.42
C MET A 49 4.18 18.83 1.64
N LEU A 50 3.33 18.92 2.67
CA LEU A 50 2.61 20.13 3.02
C LEU A 50 3.57 21.27 3.37
N LEU A 51 4.55 20.99 4.24
CA LEU A 51 5.60 21.95 4.62
C LEU A 51 6.41 22.42 3.40
N THR A 52 6.74 21.50 2.49
CA THR A 52 7.46 21.83 1.25
C THR A 52 6.63 22.70 0.33
N ALA A 53 5.35 22.38 0.12
CA ALA A 53 4.45 23.17 -0.70
C ALA A 53 4.27 24.60 -0.13
N LEU A 54 4.09 24.73 1.19
CA LEU A 54 4.00 26.02 1.89
C LEU A 54 5.30 26.83 1.77
N ALA A 55 6.45 26.19 1.94
CA ALA A 55 7.75 26.85 1.82
C ALA A 55 8.03 27.34 0.39
N LEU A 56 7.68 26.53 -0.63
CA LEU A 56 7.79 26.91 -2.04
C LEU A 56 6.88 28.08 -2.39
N TRP A 57 5.72 28.18 -1.74
CA TRP A 57 4.82 29.31 -1.93
C TRP A 57 5.47 30.64 -1.55
N ARG A 58 6.27 30.65 -0.49
CA ARG A 58 6.96 31.83 0.05
C ARG A 58 8.28 32.14 -0.65
N VAL A 59 9.11 31.14 -0.95
CA VAL A 59 10.54 31.34 -1.26
C VAL A 59 10.88 31.27 -2.76
N LYS A 60 9.99 30.72 -3.61
CA LYS A 60 10.15 30.59 -5.07
C LYS A 60 11.59 30.27 -5.54
N PRO A 61 12.23 29.19 -5.04
CA PRO A 61 13.59 28.85 -5.45
C PRO A 61 13.63 28.37 -6.92
N PRO A 62 14.73 28.61 -7.65
CA PRO A 62 14.93 27.99 -8.95
C PRO A 62 15.17 26.49 -8.77
N PHE A 63 14.43 25.66 -9.51
CA PHE A 63 14.69 24.22 -9.58
C PHE A 63 15.69 23.90 -10.67
N GLY A 64 16.64 23.00 -10.36
CA GLY A 64 17.47 22.35 -11.37
C GLY A 64 16.65 21.33 -12.17
N ARG A 65 17.20 20.85 -13.30
CA ARG A 65 16.52 19.87 -14.17
C ARG A 65 16.10 18.60 -13.43
N GLY A 66 16.96 18.06 -12.57
CA GLY A 66 16.65 16.88 -11.76
C GLY A 66 15.50 17.10 -10.77
N ALA A 67 15.51 18.23 -10.05
CA ALA A 67 14.44 18.58 -9.11
C ALA A 67 13.08 18.81 -9.82
N ALA A 68 13.11 19.36 -11.03
CA ALA A 68 11.91 19.51 -11.86
C ALA A 68 11.35 18.16 -12.34
N LEU A 69 12.22 17.21 -12.73
CA LEU A 69 11.82 15.85 -13.08
C LEU A 69 11.20 15.13 -11.86
N CYS A 70 11.83 15.23 -10.68
CA CYS A 70 11.28 14.67 -9.45
C CYS A 70 9.90 15.27 -9.12
N ALA A 71 9.75 16.59 -9.22
CA ALA A 71 8.45 17.23 -9.03
C ALA A 71 7.37 16.72 -10.00
N ALA A 72 7.74 16.36 -11.24
CA ALA A 72 6.82 15.79 -12.22
C ALA A 72 6.46 14.32 -11.93
N LEU A 73 7.37 13.54 -11.35
CA LEU A 73 7.13 12.15 -10.97
C LEU A 73 6.37 12.00 -9.65
N LEU A 74 6.38 13.04 -8.80
CA LEU A 74 5.78 13.02 -7.46
C LEU A 74 4.32 12.54 -7.44
N PRO A 75 3.40 13.04 -8.30
CA PRO A 75 2.00 12.60 -8.29
C PRO A 75 1.82 11.11 -8.62
N CYS A 76 2.64 10.57 -9.53
CA CYS A 76 2.60 9.16 -9.87
C CYS A 76 3.11 8.30 -8.72
N LEU A 77 4.20 8.73 -8.06
CA LEU A 77 4.78 8.01 -6.93
C LEU A 77 3.87 8.04 -5.70
N THR A 78 3.18 9.15 -5.43
CA THR A 78 2.20 9.22 -4.33
C THR A 78 1.08 8.21 -4.53
N VAL A 79 0.53 8.13 -5.74
CA VAL A 79 -0.55 7.17 -6.06
C VAL A 79 -0.05 5.74 -6.02
N ALA A 80 1.13 5.46 -6.57
CA ALA A 80 1.73 4.12 -6.49
C ALA A 80 1.96 3.67 -5.03
N GLY A 81 2.43 4.60 -4.17
CA GLY A 81 2.62 4.35 -2.74
C GLY A 81 1.30 4.14 -1.99
N GLY A 82 0.31 5.01 -2.22
CA GLY A 82 -1.01 4.91 -1.59
C GLY A 82 -1.76 3.63 -1.98
N PHE A 83 -1.75 3.26 -3.26
CA PHE A 83 -2.35 2.01 -3.71
C PHE A 83 -1.67 0.78 -3.11
N ARG A 84 -0.34 0.84 -2.91
CA ARG A 84 0.40 -0.22 -2.24
C ARG A 84 0.03 -0.37 -0.77
N LEU A 85 -0.20 0.73 -0.05
CA LEU A 85 -0.67 0.69 1.34
C LEU A 85 -2.08 0.09 1.44
N LEU A 86 -2.99 0.48 0.55
CA LEU A 86 -4.32 -0.15 0.46
C LEU A 86 -4.22 -1.65 0.20
N ALA A 87 -3.33 -2.07 -0.71
CA ALA A 87 -3.09 -3.48 -1.00
C ALA A 87 -2.43 -4.25 0.17
N MET A 88 -1.84 -3.56 1.14
CA MET A 88 -1.32 -4.15 2.38
C MET A 88 -2.39 -4.26 3.47
N GLY A 89 -3.64 -3.86 3.20
CA GLY A 89 -4.76 -3.92 4.15
C GLY A 89 -4.85 -2.72 5.09
N GLU A 90 -4.12 -1.63 4.83
CA GLU A 90 -4.25 -0.39 5.59
C GLU A 90 -5.64 0.23 5.40
N ALA A 91 -6.19 0.81 6.47
CA ALA A 91 -7.57 1.28 6.48
C ALA A 91 -7.81 2.34 5.39
N PRO A 92 -8.69 2.08 4.39
CA PRO A 92 -8.95 3.04 3.31
C PRO A 92 -9.46 4.38 3.82
N ALA A 93 -10.20 4.39 4.95
CA ALA A 93 -10.68 5.60 5.60
C ALA A 93 -9.54 6.55 6.05
N VAL A 94 -8.34 6.03 6.32
CA VAL A 94 -7.17 6.81 6.72
C VAL A 94 -6.26 7.10 5.51
N VAL A 95 -6.06 6.10 4.65
CA VAL A 95 -5.14 6.21 3.50
C VAL A 95 -5.66 7.18 2.44
N LEU A 96 -6.95 7.12 2.09
CA LEU A 96 -7.55 7.96 1.05
C LEU A 96 -7.44 9.48 1.33
N PRO A 97 -7.80 10.01 2.52
CA PRO A 97 -7.68 11.43 2.79
C PRO A 97 -6.22 11.91 2.77
N LEU A 98 -5.30 11.13 3.33
CA LEU A 98 -3.87 11.48 3.30
C LEU A 98 -3.33 11.48 1.87
N LEU A 99 -3.73 10.50 1.05
CA LEU A 99 -3.35 10.44 -0.36
C LEU A 99 -3.90 11.63 -1.17
N ALA A 100 -5.14 12.05 -0.90
CA ALA A 100 -5.72 13.22 -1.55
C ALA A 100 -4.94 14.51 -1.21
N VAL A 101 -4.58 14.70 0.06
CA VAL A 101 -3.73 15.83 0.49
C VAL A 101 -2.37 15.77 -0.19
N GLN A 102 -1.74 14.60 -0.27
CA GLN A 102 -0.47 14.40 -0.97
C GLN A 102 -0.59 14.73 -2.46
N ALA A 103 -1.66 14.31 -3.14
CA ALA A 103 -1.89 14.60 -4.56
C ALA A 103 -2.03 16.11 -4.81
N VAL A 104 -2.76 16.82 -3.95
CA VAL A 104 -2.88 18.29 -4.00
C VAL A 104 -1.50 18.94 -3.77
N CYS A 105 -0.75 18.51 -2.76
CA CYS A 105 0.58 19.04 -2.48
C CYS A 105 1.55 18.78 -3.65
N ALA A 106 1.53 17.57 -4.23
CA ALA A 106 2.35 17.21 -5.39
C ALA A 106 2.01 18.09 -6.61
N ALA A 107 0.73 18.33 -6.88
CA ALA A 107 0.30 19.24 -7.94
C ALA A 107 0.78 20.68 -7.69
N LEU A 108 0.68 21.19 -6.45
CA LEU A 108 1.18 22.51 -6.08
C LEU A 108 2.69 22.63 -6.25
N ILE A 109 3.45 21.62 -5.82
CA ILE A 109 4.91 21.56 -5.96
C ILE A 109 5.28 21.56 -7.45
N LEU A 110 4.58 20.78 -8.28
CA LEU A 110 4.79 20.71 -9.73
C LEU A 110 4.52 22.05 -10.42
N VAL A 111 3.36 22.65 -10.15
CA VAL A 111 2.95 23.94 -10.70
C VAL A 111 3.93 25.03 -10.27
N ARG A 112 4.42 25.02 -9.03
CA ARG A 112 5.40 26.03 -8.58
C ARG A 112 6.83 25.76 -9.03
N GLY A 113 7.19 24.51 -9.27
CA GLY A 113 8.53 24.08 -9.59
C GLY A 113 8.93 24.17 -11.05
N VAL A 114 8.00 23.95 -11.97
CA VAL A 114 8.29 23.97 -13.41
C VAL A 114 8.21 25.40 -13.93
N ARG A 115 9.35 25.91 -14.42
CA ARG A 115 9.42 27.23 -15.10
C ARG A 115 8.55 27.22 -16.36
N THR A 116 7.95 28.37 -16.63
CA THR A 116 7.04 28.67 -17.75
C THR A 116 7.58 28.16 -19.08
N GLY A 117 7.04 27.04 -19.56
CA GLY A 117 7.27 26.46 -20.88
C GLY A 117 6.16 25.45 -21.18
N GLY A 118 5.95 25.12 -22.47
CA GLY A 118 4.82 24.29 -22.93
C GLY A 118 4.69 22.92 -22.23
N GLY A 119 5.78 22.36 -21.71
CA GLY A 119 5.77 21.11 -20.95
C GLY A 119 5.07 21.17 -19.57
N ARG A 120 4.82 22.37 -19.02
CA ARG A 120 4.14 22.53 -17.73
C ARG A 120 2.67 22.14 -17.78
N ALA A 121 1.96 22.50 -18.86
CA ALA A 121 0.56 22.14 -19.03
C ALA A 121 0.41 20.62 -19.21
N LEU A 122 1.32 20.01 -19.98
CA LEU A 122 1.30 18.58 -20.27
C LEU A 122 1.48 17.71 -19.01
N SER A 123 2.31 18.14 -18.05
CA SER A 123 2.51 17.40 -16.79
C SER A 123 1.56 17.81 -15.67
N ALA A 124 1.13 19.08 -15.61
CA ALA A 124 0.30 19.57 -14.51
C ALA A 124 -1.18 19.20 -14.65
N VAL A 125 -1.73 19.17 -15.86
CA VAL A 125 -3.13 18.79 -16.10
C VAL A 125 -3.44 17.38 -15.57
N PRO A 126 -2.70 16.32 -15.92
CA PRO A 126 -2.99 14.98 -15.41
C PRO A 126 -2.80 14.88 -13.89
N ALA A 127 -1.82 15.59 -13.31
CA ALA A 127 -1.63 15.62 -11.87
C ALA A 127 -2.80 16.28 -11.12
N CYS A 128 -3.31 17.41 -11.64
CA CYS A 128 -4.48 18.08 -11.09
C CYS A 128 -5.75 17.24 -11.26
N LEU A 129 -5.92 16.60 -12.43
CA LEU A 129 -7.04 15.69 -12.67
C LEU A 129 -7.02 14.50 -11.71
N LEU A 130 -5.84 13.91 -11.47
CA LEU A 130 -5.66 12.83 -10.51
C LEU A 130 -6.00 13.27 -9.09
N ALA A 131 -5.56 14.45 -8.65
CA ALA A 131 -5.93 15.01 -7.37
C ALA A 131 -7.46 15.21 -7.25
N LEU A 132 -8.09 15.73 -8.30
CA LEU A 132 -9.54 15.91 -8.36
C LEU A 132 -10.30 14.58 -8.31
N LEU A 133 -9.83 13.56 -9.04
CA LEU A 133 -10.39 12.21 -9.04
C LEU A 133 -10.30 11.57 -7.66
N LEU A 134 -9.17 11.71 -6.97
CA LEU A 134 -8.99 11.20 -5.61
C LEU A 134 -9.91 11.91 -4.60
N LEU A 135 -10.02 13.25 -4.71
CA LEU A 135 -10.94 14.04 -3.89
C LEU A 135 -12.40 13.68 -4.15
N GLY A 136 -12.78 13.48 -5.42
CA GLY A 136 -14.13 13.02 -5.79
C GLY A 136 -14.41 11.59 -5.33
N GLY A 137 -13.43 10.70 -5.48
CA GLY A 137 -13.50 9.31 -5.04
C GLY A 137 -13.70 9.17 -3.52
N MET A 138 -13.12 10.07 -2.72
CA MET A 138 -13.41 10.12 -1.28
C MET A 138 -14.89 10.38 -0.98
N GLY A 139 -15.54 11.27 -1.75
CA GLY A 139 -16.97 11.55 -1.59
C GLY A 139 -17.85 10.32 -1.90
N LEU A 140 -17.37 9.44 -2.77
CA LEU A 140 -18.02 8.18 -3.11
C LEU A 140 -17.64 7.05 -2.13
N TYR A 141 -16.51 7.12 -1.44
CA TYR A 141 -16.05 6.05 -0.57
C TYR A 141 -17.05 5.73 0.54
N ALA A 142 -17.57 6.73 1.26
CA ALA A 142 -18.47 6.51 2.39
C ALA A 142 -19.72 5.68 2.03
N PRO A 143 -20.53 6.04 1.01
CA PRO A 143 -21.73 5.27 0.66
C PRO A 143 -21.43 3.91 0.02
N PHE A 144 -20.28 3.74 -0.64
CA PHE A 144 -19.93 2.50 -1.33
C PHE A 144 -19.01 1.58 -0.54
N SER A 145 -18.52 2.00 0.64
CA SER A 145 -17.60 1.20 1.47
C SER A 145 -18.08 -0.22 1.79
N PRO A 146 -19.38 -0.50 2.06
CA PRO A 146 -19.85 -1.86 2.33
C PRO A 146 -19.84 -2.77 1.09
N LEU A 147 -19.70 -2.20 -0.11
CA LEU A 147 -19.68 -2.92 -1.38
C LEU A 147 -18.25 -3.15 -1.88
N LEU A 148 -17.24 -2.72 -1.13
CA LEU A 148 -15.84 -2.89 -1.49
C LEU A 148 -15.32 -4.27 -1.09
N PRO A 149 -14.25 -4.74 -1.76
CA PRO A 149 -13.58 -5.97 -1.36
C PRO A 149 -13.07 -5.89 0.09
N GLU A 150 -13.19 -7.00 0.81
CA GLU A 150 -12.73 -7.12 2.19
C GLU A 150 -12.09 -8.50 2.39
N HIS A 151 -10.91 -8.51 3.01
CA HIS A 151 -10.20 -9.74 3.36
C HIS A 151 -10.27 -9.91 4.88
N THR A 152 -10.99 -10.93 5.35
CA THR A 152 -11.17 -11.16 6.78
C THR A 152 -10.59 -12.50 7.19
N VAL A 153 -9.70 -12.50 8.20
CA VAL A 153 -9.21 -13.76 8.79
C VAL A 153 -10.27 -14.24 9.77
N VAL A 154 -10.99 -15.30 9.39
CA VAL A 154 -12.09 -15.87 10.18
C VAL A 154 -11.56 -16.75 11.31
N ARG A 155 -10.49 -17.51 11.03
CA ARG A 155 -9.92 -18.46 12.01
C ARG A 155 -8.44 -18.67 11.79
N GLU A 156 -7.72 -18.82 12.89
CA GLU A 156 -6.31 -19.23 12.89
C GLU A 156 -6.14 -20.51 13.71
N ILE A 157 -5.38 -21.46 13.18
CA ILE A 157 -5.11 -22.74 13.84
C ILE A 157 -3.61 -23.02 13.81
N PRO A 158 -2.91 -22.95 14.95
CA PRO A 158 -1.49 -23.28 15.01
C PRO A 158 -1.27 -24.77 14.81
N SER A 159 -0.16 -25.11 14.15
CA SER A 159 0.35 -26.47 14.06
C SER A 159 0.76 -27.01 15.44
N PRO A 160 0.78 -28.34 15.67
CA PRO A 160 1.12 -28.95 16.95
C PRO A 160 2.45 -28.48 17.58
N GLN A 161 3.47 -28.21 16.77
CA GLN A 161 4.80 -27.73 17.18
C GLN A 161 4.94 -26.21 16.99
N GLY A 162 3.90 -25.53 16.51
CA GLY A 162 3.85 -24.07 16.35
C GLY A 162 4.70 -23.52 15.20
N ARG A 163 5.21 -24.37 14.31
CA ARG A 163 6.03 -23.94 13.16
C ARG A 163 5.20 -23.27 12.06
N PHE A 164 3.99 -23.78 11.85
CA PHE A 164 3.03 -23.30 10.87
C PHE A 164 1.76 -22.76 11.55
N LEU A 165 1.13 -21.78 10.89
CA LEU A 165 -0.16 -21.22 11.27
C LEU A 165 -1.08 -21.29 10.06
N ALA A 166 -2.14 -22.09 10.16
CA ALA A 166 -3.19 -22.13 9.15
C ALA A 166 -4.16 -20.97 9.39
N GLN A 167 -4.37 -20.14 8.38
CA GLN A 167 -5.33 -19.05 8.38
C GLN A 167 -6.44 -19.36 7.38
N MET A 168 -7.67 -19.27 7.87
CA MET A 168 -8.85 -19.30 7.04
C MET A 168 -9.31 -17.86 6.81
N VAL A 169 -9.36 -17.48 5.55
CA VAL A 169 -9.64 -16.13 5.09
C VAL A 169 -10.94 -16.16 4.29
N ASP A 170 -11.89 -15.31 4.66
CA ASP A 170 -13.02 -15.00 3.78
C ASP A 170 -12.62 -13.80 2.92
N ASP A 171 -12.51 -14.05 1.62
CA ASP A 171 -12.09 -13.10 0.60
C ASP A 171 -13.33 -12.56 -0.13
N SER A 172 -13.89 -11.47 0.38
CA SER A 172 -15.03 -10.77 -0.23
C SER A 172 -14.54 -9.87 -1.37
N GLN A 173 -15.16 -9.98 -2.54
CA GLN A 173 -15.03 -9.05 -3.66
C GLN A 173 -16.21 -8.07 -3.72
N GLY A 174 -16.91 -7.88 -2.60
CA GLY A 174 -18.07 -7.01 -2.50
C GLY A 174 -19.26 -7.55 -3.30
N ALA A 175 -19.87 -6.70 -4.13
CA ALA A 175 -21.03 -7.09 -4.95
C ALA A 175 -20.74 -8.17 -6.01
N LEU A 176 -19.46 -8.52 -6.23
CA LEU A 176 -19.03 -9.54 -7.18
C LEU A 176 -18.96 -10.95 -6.56
N GLY A 177 -19.28 -11.09 -5.27
CA GLY A 177 -19.18 -12.36 -4.53
C GLY A 177 -17.85 -12.47 -3.78
N GLY A 178 -17.27 -13.66 -3.69
CA GLY A 178 -16.03 -13.88 -2.96
C GLY A 178 -15.52 -15.32 -3.04
N SER A 179 -14.54 -15.65 -2.21
CA SER A 179 -14.10 -17.04 -2.00
C SER A 179 -13.61 -17.27 -0.57
N THR A 180 -13.78 -18.49 -0.07
CA THR A 180 -13.10 -18.93 1.16
C THR A 180 -11.71 -19.45 0.79
N ILE A 181 -10.67 -18.91 1.41
CA ILE A 181 -9.28 -19.30 1.17
C ILE A 181 -8.69 -19.91 2.44
N VAL A 182 -7.95 -21.01 2.30
CA VAL A 182 -7.09 -21.51 3.38
C VAL A 182 -5.64 -21.32 2.95
N GLN A 183 -4.90 -20.61 3.77
CA GLN A 183 -3.49 -20.34 3.56
C GLN A 183 -2.68 -20.71 4.80
N VAL A 184 -1.42 -21.08 4.61
CA VAL A 184 -0.52 -21.41 5.71
C VAL A 184 0.65 -20.45 5.73
N ARG A 185 0.93 -19.90 6.91
CA ARG A 185 2.06 -19.03 7.19
C ARG A 185 3.08 -19.73 8.10
N GLU A 186 4.35 -19.42 7.93
CA GLU A 186 5.44 -19.81 8.84
C GLU A 186 5.79 -18.64 9.76
N PRO A 187 5.15 -18.47 10.93
CA PRO A 187 5.52 -17.43 11.88
C PRO A 187 6.97 -17.61 12.37
N GLY A 188 7.72 -16.50 12.48
CA GLY A 188 9.07 -16.50 13.06
C GLY A 188 10.24 -16.60 12.05
N ARG A 189 9.95 -16.70 10.75
CA ARG A 189 10.95 -16.51 9.67
C ARG A 189 10.99 -15.10 9.09
N ASP A 190 10.34 -14.16 9.77
CA ASP A 190 10.26 -12.77 9.32
C ASP A 190 11.56 -12.04 9.66
N VAL A 191 12.03 -11.20 8.73
CA VAL A 191 13.25 -10.38 8.94
C VAL A 191 12.82 -8.97 9.29
N ASP A 192 13.05 -8.57 10.54
CA ASP A 192 12.79 -7.21 11.00
C ASP A 192 13.82 -6.23 10.44
N LEU A 193 13.33 -5.18 9.79
CA LEU A 193 14.11 -4.02 9.33
C LEU A 193 13.73 -2.80 10.16
N LEU A 194 14.50 -1.72 10.04
CA LEU A 194 14.27 -0.48 10.80
C LEU A 194 12.87 0.12 10.57
N VAL A 195 12.36 0.03 9.34
CA VAL A 195 11.13 0.72 8.88
C VAL A 195 9.99 -0.23 8.52
N GLY A 196 10.22 -1.54 8.58
CA GLY A 196 9.26 -2.57 8.21
C GLY A 196 9.81 -3.95 8.48
N ARG A 197 9.11 -4.99 8.02
CA ARG A 197 9.53 -6.38 8.13
C ARG A 197 9.35 -7.08 6.79
N LEU A 198 10.21 -8.05 6.51
CA LEU A 198 10.04 -8.97 5.40
C LEU A 198 9.34 -10.21 5.91
N GLU A 199 8.16 -10.50 5.37
CA GLU A 199 7.36 -11.66 5.72
C GLU A 199 7.45 -12.70 4.60
N LYS A 200 7.55 -13.98 4.95
CA LYS A 200 7.44 -15.05 3.93
C LYS A 200 6.00 -15.10 3.44
N ARG A 201 5.81 -15.20 2.12
CA ARG A 201 4.48 -15.32 1.51
C ARG A 201 3.73 -16.52 2.07
N PRO A 202 2.46 -16.37 2.45
CA PRO A 202 1.64 -17.51 2.82
C PRO A 202 1.42 -18.41 1.61
N VAL A 203 1.40 -19.72 1.84
CA VAL A 203 1.11 -20.71 0.81
C VAL A 203 -0.40 -20.97 0.82
N GLN A 204 -1.06 -20.68 -0.28
CA GLN A 204 -2.47 -21.01 -0.45
C GLN A 204 -2.63 -22.51 -0.71
N LEU A 205 -3.35 -23.20 0.16
CA LEU A 205 -3.60 -24.64 0.04
C LEU A 205 -4.98 -24.94 -0.54
N TYR A 206 -5.97 -24.08 -0.30
CA TYR A 206 -7.34 -24.31 -0.73
C TYR A 206 -8.03 -23.00 -1.14
N ARG A 207 -8.96 -23.13 -2.09
CA ARG A 207 -9.91 -22.09 -2.50
C ARG A 207 -11.28 -22.72 -2.71
N GLY A 208 -12.28 -22.23 -2.01
CA GLY A 208 -13.66 -22.69 -2.09
C GLY A 208 -14.65 -21.55 -2.24
N GLU A 209 -15.93 -21.90 -2.19
CA GLU A 209 -17.05 -20.95 -2.29
C GLU A 209 -17.06 -19.94 -1.13
N TRP A 210 -17.58 -18.75 -1.40
CA TRP A 210 -17.74 -17.69 -0.41
C TRP A 210 -18.72 -18.07 0.70
N GLY A 211 -18.49 -17.62 1.93
CA GLY A 211 -19.40 -17.87 3.06
C GLY A 211 -19.38 -19.30 3.62
N ARG A 212 -18.44 -20.15 3.17
CA ARG A 212 -18.24 -21.51 3.71
C ARG A 212 -17.14 -21.60 4.78
N ALA A 213 -16.50 -20.49 5.13
CA ALA A 213 -15.44 -20.45 6.11
C ALA A 213 -15.83 -21.18 7.42
N GLU A 214 -16.96 -20.83 8.04
CA GLU A 214 -17.35 -21.43 9.32
C GLU A 214 -17.72 -22.94 9.22
N ALA A 215 -18.16 -23.39 8.06
CA ALA A 215 -18.54 -24.78 7.82
C ALA A 215 -17.33 -25.68 7.49
N LEU A 216 -16.18 -25.10 7.14
CA LEU A 216 -15.00 -25.83 6.71
C LEU A 216 -14.29 -26.49 7.90
N ALA A 217 -14.16 -27.82 7.87
CA ALA A 217 -13.42 -28.55 8.89
C ALA A 217 -11.91 -28.49 8.61
N LEU A 218 -11.16 -27.89 9.53
CA LEU A 218 -9.70 -27.79 9.49
C LEU A 218 -9.08 -28.54 10.68
N ARG A 219 -8.12 -29.42 10.41
CA ARG A 219 -7.33 -30.09 11.44
C ARG A 219 -5.91 -30.36 10.95
N TRP A 220 -4.93 -30.28 11.84
CA TRP A 220 -3.56 -30.67 11.52
C TRP A 220 -3.41 -32.19 11.61
N GLU A 221 -2.74 -32.78 10.63
CA GLU A 221 -2.24 -34.16 10.69
C GLU A 221 -0.72 -34.11 10.83
N GLY A 222 -0.27 -34.01 12.09
CA GLY A 222 1.12 -33.72 12.39
C GLY A 222 1.55 -32.34 11.91
N GLU A 223 2.85 -32.20 11.61
CA GLU A 223 3.45 -30.92 11.17
C GLU A 223 3.44 -30.71 9.66
N GLY A 224 3.40 -31.80 8.88
CA GLY A 224 3.62 -31.76 7.44
C GLY A 224 2.35 -31.72 6.62
N ALA A 225 1.17 -31.88 7.23
CA ALA A 225 -0.09 -31.96 6.51
C ALA A 225 -1.24 -31.25 7.24
N LEU A 226 -2.03 -30.50 6.48
CA LEU A 226 -3.26 -29.89 6.93
C LEU A 226 -4.44 -30.60 6.26
N TRP A 227 -5.37 -31.12 7.05
CA TRP A 227 -6.63 -31.65 6.56
C TRP A 227 -7.65 -30.54 6.41
N ILE A 228 -8.20 -30.45 5.20
CA ILE A 228 -9.23 -29.49 4.82
C ILE A 228 -10.37 -30.31 4.21
N ASP A 229 -11.53 -30.32 4.88
CA ASP A 229 -12.77 -30.96 4.42
C ASP A 229 -12.58 -32.41 3.90
N GLY A 230 -11.81 -33.21 4.63
CA GLY A 230 -11.57 -34.61 4.29
C GLY A 230 -10.40 -34.89 3.33
N VAL A 231 -9.64 -33.87 2.91
CA VAL A 231 -8.46 -34.02 2.06
C VAL A 231 -7.21 -33.50 2.78
N ALA A 232 -6.12 -34.27 2.73
CA ALA A 232 -4.83 -33.90 3.30
C ALA A 232 -3.99 -33.09 2.29
N TYR A 233 -3.50 -31.93 2.72
CA TYR A 233 -2.63 -31.05 1.94
C TYR A 233 -1.26 -30.97 2.58
N ALA A 234 -0.20 -31.27 1.82
CA ALA A 234 1.17 -31.16 2.32
C ALA A 234 1.56 -29.69 2.53
N VAL A 235 2.25 -29.43 3.62
CA VAL A 235 2.72 -28.10 4.03
C VAL A 235 4.25 -28.11 3.99
N GLY A 236 4.85 -27.59 2.91
CA GLY A 236 6.31 -27.62 2.71
C GLY A 236 6.74 -27.18 1.32
#